data_AF-A0A847K342-F1
#
_entry.id   AF-A0A847K342-F1
#
_cell.length_a   1.000
_cell.length_b   1.000
_cell.length_c   1.000
_cell.angle_alpha   90.00
_cell.angle_beta   90.00
_cell.angle_gamma   90.00
#
_symmetry.space_group_name_H-M   'P 1'
#
loop_
_entity.id
_entity.type
_entity.pdbx_description
1 polymer ?
#
loop_
_entity_poly.entity_id
_entity_poly.type
_entity_poly.pdbx_seq_one_letter_code
_entity_poly.pdbx_strand_id
1 'polypeptide(L)'
;MQHIKKFISDDSTLVATYRVGNLTENEEARQYYPVGEPNHCMSAHIESAIIDFFGSLRVLAKNRASNGGFQIRIVLTGNGREPIYIRTNEGQGNWLLGVEFSEPVHSFRQVSSELDPLLPVQDLLFVLNDLALDVVNQGGVRNLRVMSIAADREDT
;
A
#
# COMPACT_ATOMS: atom_id res chain seq x y z
N MET A 1 11.49 -3.32 8.28
CA MET A 1 11.10 -4.73 8.02
C MET A 1 9.59 -4.83 8.22
N GLN A 2 8.80 -5.05 7.17
CA GLN A 2 7.33 -5.16 7.26
C GLN A 2 6.94 -6.55 7.76
N HIS A 3 6.09 -6.63 8.79
CA HIS A 3 5.47 -7.90 9.17
C HIS A 3 4.37 -8.22 8.14
N ILE A 4 4.55 -9.28 7.36
CA ILE A 4 3.64 -9.70 6.30
C ILE A 4 3.06 -11.07 6.67
N LYS A 5 1.73 -11.19 6.67
CA LYS A 5 1.05 -12.50 6.72
C LYS A 5 0.28 -12.68 5.43
N LYS A 6 0.51 -13.78 4.70
CA LYS A 6 -0.22 -14.14 3.49
C LYS A 6 -0.90 -15.49 3.70
N PHE A 7 -2.15 -15.61 3.27
CA PHE A 7 -2.94 -16.82 3.30
C PHE A 7 -3.57 -17.03 1.93
N ILE A 8 -3.40 -18.24 1.38
CA ILE A 8 -3.97 -18.65 0.10
C ILE A 8 -4.94 -19.79 0.40
N SER A 9 -6.19 -19.62 -0.04
CA SER A 9 -7.24 -20.62 0.04
C SER A 9 -7.36 -21.42 -1.26
N ASP A 10 -7.97 -22.61 -1.21
CA ASP A 10 -8.16 -23.49 -2.37
C ASP A 10 -9.14 -22.91 -3.42
N ASP A 11 -10.00 -21.98 -3.02
CA ASP A 11 -10.91 -21.23 -3.90
C ASP A 11 -10.25 -20.06 -4.65
N SER A 12 -8.91 -19.98 -4.63
CA SER A 12 -8.10 -18.89 -5.20
C SER A 12 -8.26 -17.54 -4.48
N THR A 13 -8.77 -17.54 -3.25
CA THR A 13 -8.71 -16.35 -2.39
C THR A 13 -7.28 -16.15 -1.86
N LEU A 14 -6.75 -14.93 -2.06
CA LEU A 14 -5.51 -14.46 -1.43
C LEU A 14 -5.87 -13.40 -0.38
N VAL A 15 -5.45 -13.63 0.87
CA VAL A 15 -5.52 -12.65 1.95
C VAL A 15 -4.11 -12.27 2.35
N ALA A 16 -3.81 -10.99 2.43
CA ALA A 16 -2.53 -10.50 2.91
C ALA A 16 -2.72 -9.37 3.95
N THR A 17 -1.90 -9.38 4.99
CA THR A 17 -1.87 -8.34 6.01
C THR A 17 -0.47 -7.76 6.09
N TYR A 18 -0.38 -6.44 6.01
CA TYR A 18 0.85 -5.68 6.01
C TYR A 18 0.89 -4.74 7.21
N ARG A 19 2.02 -4.72 7.92
CA ARG A 19 2.31 -3.61 8.85
C ARG A 19 2.97 -2.47 8.06
N VAL A 20 2.22 -1.39 7.81
CA VAL A 20 2.65 -0.20 7.03
C VAL A 20 3.09 0.99 7.90
N GLY A 21 2.98 0.88 9.22
CA GLY A 21 3.36 1.91 10.19
C GLY A 21 4.01 1.32 11.44
N ASN A 22 3.92 2.04 12.56
CA ASN A 22 4.44 1.61 13.87
C ASN A 22 5.96 1.40 13.90
N LEU A 23 6.70 2.38 13.38
CA LEU A 23 8.16 2.46 13.51
C LEU A 23 8.49 3.04 14.89
N THR A 24 9.01 2.25 15.82
CA THR A 24 9.12 2.66 17.25
C THR A 24 10.53 2.94 17.74
N GLU A 25 11.58 2.44 17.07
CA GLU A 25 12.92 2.33 17.68
C GLU A 25 14.03 3.11 16.96
N ASN A 26 13.70 3.95 15.97
CA ASN A 26 14.70 4.65 15.15
C ASN A 26 14.50 6.17 15.14
N GLU A 27 14.92 6.85 16.22
CA GLU A 27 14.77 8.31 16.36
C GLU A 27 15.47 9.11 15.25
N GLU A 28 16.60 8.64 14.72
CA GLU A 28 17.30 9.31 13.60
C GLU A 28 16.45 9.36 12.33
N ALA A 29 15.54 8.40 12.15
CA ALA A 29 14.62 8.32 11.04
C ALA A 29 13.41 9.26 11.18
N ARG A 30 13.22 9.92 12.33
CA ARG A 30 12.04 10.75 12.63
C ARG A 30 11.86 11.93 11.68
N GLN A 31 12.96 12.41 11.12
CA GLN A 31 12.97 13.47 10.10
C GLN A 31 12.36 13.02 8.75
N TYR A 32 12.24 11.70 8.53
CA TYR A 32 11.74 11.10 7.28
C TYR A 32 10.49 10.23 7.49
N TYR A 33 10.24 9.76 8.72
CA TYR A 33 9.18 8.81 9.06
C TYR A 33 8.50 9.17 10.38
N PRO A 34 7.21 8.81 10.58
CA PRO A 34 6.47 9.08 11.81
C PRO A 34 6.88 8.10 12.92
N VAL A 35 8.09 8.27 13.45
CA VAL A 35 8.66 7.43 14.50
C VAL A 35 7.95 7.69 15.83
N GLY A 36 7.57 6.62 16.52
CA GLY A 36 6.85 6.70 17.80
C GLY A 36 5.35 6.99 17.66
N GLU A 37 4.83 7.09 16.44
CA GLU A 37 3.44 7.43 16.14
C GLU A 37 2.68 6.17 15.61
N PRO A 38 2.05 5.36 16.48
CA PRO A 38 1.60 4.01 16.13
C PRO A 38 0.47 3.97 15.09
N ASN A 39 -0.35 5.01 15.00
CA ASN A 39 -1.44 5.13 14.02
C ASN A 39 -1.05 5.92 12.76
N HIS A 40 0.23 6.22 12.59
CA HIS A 40 0.74 6.92 11.44
C HIS A 40 1.45 5.93 10.51
N CYS A 41 1.24 6.08 9.21
CA CYS A 41 1.93 5.31 8.19
C CYS A 41 2.37 6.23 7.05
N MET A 42 3.32 5.77 6.23
CA MET A 42 3.70 6.49 5.02
C MET A 42 2.85 6.03 3.83
N SER A 43 2.43 6.95 2.96
CA SER A 43 1.80 6.63 1.67
C SER A 43 2.64 5.64 0.86
N ALA A 44 3.96 5.85 0.81
CA ALA A 44 4.90 4.96 0.14
C ALA A 44 4.88 3.50 0.68
N HIS A 45 4.60 3.31 1.97
CA HIS A 45 4.46 1.96 2.54
C HIS A 45 3.15 1.28 2.11
N ILE A 46 2.08 2.06 1.91
CA ILE A 46 0.81 1.58 1.36
C ILE A 46 0.99 1.18 -0.11
N GLU A 47 1.60 2.05 -0.91
CA GLU A 47 1.96 1.78 -2.32
C GLU A 47 2.77 0.48 -2.45
N SER A 48 3.81 0.33 -1.62
CA SER A 48 4.64 -0.88 -1.60
C SER A 48 3.84 -2.14 -1.23
N ALA A 49 2.94 -2.05 -0.25
CA ALA A 49 2.09 -3.17 0.16
C ALA A 49 1.11 -3.58 -0.94
N ILE A 50 0.54 -2.61 -1.67
CA ILE A 50 -0.30 -2.86 -2.84
C ILE A 50 0.52 -3.57 -3.92
N ILE A 51 1.70 -3.05 -4.30
CA ILE A 51 2.56 -3.68 -5.32
C ILE A 51 2.90 -5.13 -4.95
N ASP A 52 3.32 -5.40 -3.71
CA ASP A 52 3.68 -6.75 -3.26
C ASP A 52 2.47 -7.70 -3.26
N PHE A 53 1.29 -7.22 -2.83
CA PHE A 53 0.06 -8.00 -2.88
C PHE A 53 -0.26 -8.44 -4.30
N PHE A 54 -0.15 -7.52 -5.26
CA PHE A 54 -0.44 -7.81 -6.67
C PHE A 54 0.59 -8.72 -7.32
N GLY A 55 1.87 -8.57 -6.99
CA GLY A 55 2.89 -9.54 -7.42
C GLY A 55 2.53 -10.95 -6.97
N SER A 56 2.07 -11.09 -5.72
CA SER A 56 1.62 -12.38 -5.15
C SER A 56 0.36 -12.90 -5.84
N LEU A 57 -0.60 -12.02 -6.12
CA LEU A 57 -1.85 -12.35 -6.81
C LEU A 57 -1.59 -12.84 -8.24
N ARG A 58 -0.67 -12.18 -8.97
CA ARG A 58 -0.28 -12.59 -10.33
C ARG A 58 0.36 -13.97 -10.35
N VAL A 59 1.24 -14.27 -9.40
CA VAL A 59 1.83 -15.62 -9.26
C VAL A 59 0.75 -16.67 -8.98
N LEU A 60 -0.19 -16.37 -8.07
CA LEU A 60 -1.32 -17.27 -7.79
C LEU A 60 -2.17 -17.52 -9.04
N ALA A 61 -2.55 -16.47 -9.76
CA ALA A 61 -3.38 -16.55 -10.96
C ALA A 61 -2.71 -17.39 -12.06
N LYS A 62 -1.40 -17.19 -12.29
CA LYS A 62 -0.60 -17.99 -13.22
C LYS A 62 -0.58 -19.48 -12.83
N ASN A 63 -0.36 -19.78 -11.55
CA ASN A 63 -0.23 -21.16 -11.08
C ASN A 63 -1.54 -21.94 -11.11
N ARG A 64 -2.69 -21.26 -10.99
CA ARG A 64 -4.00 -21.89 -10.93
C ARG A 64 -4.80 -21.81 -12.23
N ALA A 65 -4.23 -21.23 -13.29
CA ALA A 65 -4.92 -20.98 -14.56
C ALA A 65 -6.30 -20.33 -14.37
N SER A 66 -6.39 -19.41 -13.40
CA SER A 66 -7.63 -18.68 -13.12
C SER A 66 -7.81 -17.60 -14.18
N ASN A 67 -8.70 -17.85 -15.14
CA ASN A 67 -8.98 -16.95 -16.27
C ASN A 67 -10.05 -15.87 -15.95
N GLY A 68 -10.24 -15.52 -14.67
CA GLY A 68 -11.28 -14.60 -14.22
C GLY A 68 -10.72 -13.33 -13.56
N GLY A 69 -11.49 -12.24 -13.63
CA GLY A 69 -11.24 -11.05 -12.84
C GLY A 69 -11.29 -11.33 -11.34
N PHE A 70 -10.39 -10.73 -10.58
CA PHE A 70 -10.35 -10.83 -9.13
C PHE A 70 -11.00 -9.60 -8.51
N GLN A 71 -11.90 -9.82 -7.56
CA GLN A 71 -12.40 -8.75 -6.70
C GLN A 71 -11.38 -8.46 -5.60
N ILE A 72 -10.75 -7.30 -5.67
CA ILE A 72 -9.81 -6.82 -4.65
C ILE A 72 -10.56 -5.97 -3.64
N ARG A 73 -10.18 -6.13 -2.36
CA ARG A 73 -10.68 -5.36 -1.22
C ARG A 73 -9.51 -4.99 -0.33
N ILE A 74 -9.37 -3.69 -0.05
CA ILE A 74 -8.34 -3.13 0.82
C ILE A 74 -9.01 -2.44 2.00
N VAL A 75 -8.51 -2.73 3.19
CA VAL A 75 -8.89 -2.09 4.45
C VAL A 75 -7.62 -1.69 5.18
N LEU A 76 -7.64 -0.49 5.77
CA LEU A 76 -6.58 0.01 6.65
C LEU A 76 -7.12 0.13 8.08
N THR A 77 -6.37 -0.42 9.05
CA THR A 77 -6.80 -0.47 10.47
C THR A 77 -5.71 0.08 11.38
N GLY A 78 -6.11 0.96 12.31
CA GLY A 78 -5.25 1.47 13.39
C GLY A 78 -5.54 0.80 14.74
N ASN A 79 -5.06 1.42 15.82
CA ASN A 79 -5.26 0.98 17.21
C ASN A 79 -6.71 1.13 17.74
N GLY A 80 -7.62 1.72 16.95
CA GLY A 80 -9.03 1.92 17.27
C GLY A 80 -9.35 3.05 18.26
N ARG A 81 -8.34 3.72 18.82
CA ARG A 81 -8.51 4.84 19.78
C ARG A 81 -8.26 6.20 19.15
N GLU A 82 -7.34 6.26 18.20
CA GLU A 82 -6.92 7.47 17.50
C GLU A 82 -7.22 7.36 16.01
N PRO A 83 -7.41 8.47 15.28
CA PRO A 83 -7.50 8.43 13.83
C PRO A 83 -6.20 7.89 13.21
N ILE A 84 -6.31 7.33 12.01
CA ILE A 84 -5.15 6.95 11.20
C ILE A 84 -4.67 8.19 10.45
N TYR A 85 -3.36 8.42 10.41
CA TYR A 85 -2.77 9.46 9.57
C TYR A 85 -1.89 8.85 8.48
N ILE A 86 -2.26 9.09 7.22
CA ILE A 86 -1.44 8.75 6.07
C ILE A 86 -0.50 9.93 5.80
N ARG A 87 0.79 9.71 6.00
CA ARG A 87 1.85 10.71 5.92
C ARG A 87 2.57 10.62 4.59
N THR A 88 3.13 11.75 4.16
CA THR A 88 3.99 11.81 2.99
C THR A 88 5.20 12.69 3.28
N ASN A 89 6.17 12.65 2.38
CA ASN A 89 7.35 13.49 2.43
C ASN A 89 7.19 14.70 1.51
N GLU A 90 7.88 15.78 1.80
CA GLU A 90 8.07 16.83 0.80
C GLU A 90 8.92 16.33 -0.37
N GLY A 91 8.75 16.96 -1.53
CA GLY A 91 9.44 16.56 -2.76
C GLY A 91 10.96 16.77 -2.67
N GLN A 92 11.39 17.91 -2.11
CA GLN A 92 12.81 18.28 -2.02
C GLN A 92 13.37 17.87 -0.65
N GLY A 93 14.44 17.06 -0.63
CA GLY A 93 15.07 16.62 0.63
C GLY A 93 14.36 15.46 1.35
N ASN A 94 13.19 15.04 0.86
CA ASN A 94 12.44 13.87 1.36
C ASN A 94 12.01 13.98 2.83
N TRP A 95 11.91 15.18 3.40
CA TRP A 95 11.54 15.39 4.79
C TRP A 95 10.07 15.04 5.05
N LEU A 96 9.77 14.49 6.23
CA LEU A 96 8.40 14.18 6.62
C LEU A 96 7.57 15.47 6.71
N LEU A 97 6.47 15.56 5.97
CA LEU A 97 5.54 16.68 6.11
C LEU A 97 4.87 16.63 7.49
N GLY A 98 4.61 17.80 8.07
CA GLY A 98 3.87 17.97 9.32
C GLY A 98 2.48 17.32 9.30
N VAL A 99 1.92 17.07 10.49
CA VAL A 99 0.62 16.36 10.62
C VAL A 99 -0.53 17.18 10.07
N GLU A 100 -0.39 18.49 10.10
CA GLU A 100 -1.29 19.49 9.55
C GLU A 100 -1.49 19.39 8.03
N PHE A 101 -0.62 18.64 7.32
CA PHE A 101 -0.76 18.35 5.90
C PHE A 101 -1.45 17.00 5.62
N SER A 102 -1.96 16.33 6.66
CA SER A 102 -2.70 15.07 6.57
C SER A 102 -4.08 15.22 7.21
N GLU A 103 -5.09 14.63 6.59
CA GLU A 103 -6.43 14.57 7.15
C GLU A 103 -6.59 13.32 8.04
N PRO A 104 -7.23 13.45 9.21
CA PRO A 104 -7.45 12.31 10.11
C PRO A 104 -8.47 11.34 9.53
N VAL A 105 -8.09 10.07 9.39
CA VAL A 105 -9.01 9.00 8.98
C VAL A 105 -9.63 8.34 10.22
N HIS A 106 -10.80 8.82 10.63
CA HIS A 106 -11.55 8.25 11.76
C HIS A 106 -12.23 6.92 11.43
N SER A 107 -12.58 6.70 10.16
CA SER A 107 -13.22 5.48 9.68
C SER A 107 -12.81 5.23 8.25
N PHE A 108 -11.89 4.28 8.06
CA PHE A 108 -11.40 3.93 6.74
C PHE A 108 -12.51 3.21 5.96
N ARG A 109 -12.89 3.75 4.80
CA ARG A 109 -13.84 3.11 3.90
C ARG A 109 -13.10 2.07 3.07
N GLN A 110 -13.64 0.86 3.03
CA GLN A 110 -13.09 -0.20 2.18
C GLN A 110 -12.96 0.30 0.74
N VAL A 111 -11.77 0.14 0.16
CA VAL A 111 -11.54 0.37 -1.27
C VAL A 111 -11.62 -0.97 -1.97
N SER A 112 -12.32 -1.01 -3.11
CA SER A 112 -12.50 -2.24 -3.87
C SER A 112 -12.41 -1.97 -5.37
N SER A 113 -11.77 -2.88 -6.08
CA SER A 113 -11.65 -2.83 -7.53
C SER A 113 -11.70 -4.25 -8.10
N GLU A 114 -12.12 -4.39 -9.35
CA GLU A 114 -12.05 -5.63 -10.11
C GLU A 114 -10.91 -5.51 -11.12
N LEU A 115 -10.08 -6.55 -11.21
CA LEU A 115 -8.98 -6.56 -12.17
C LEU A 115 -8.54 -7.97 -12.54
N ASP A 116 -8.01 -8.10 -13.75
CA ASP A 116 -7.29 -9.28 -14.18
C ASP A 116 -5.78 -9.11 -13.86
N PRO A 117 -5.21 -9.90 -12.93
CA PRO A 117 -3.81 -9.78 -12.54
C PRO A 117 -2.85 -10.31 -13.61
N LEU A 118 -3.36 -10.90 -14.71
CA LEU A 118 -2.57 -11.40 -15.84
C LEU A 118 -2.41 -10.38 -16.98
N LEU A 119 -3.10 -9.23 -16.91
CA LEU A 119 -2.94 -8.12 -17.86
C LEU A 119 -1.46 -7.70 -18.04
N PRO A 120 -1.11 -7.08 -19.17
CA PRO A 120 0.21 -6.45 -19.33
C PRO A 120 0.54 -5.53 -18.16
N VAL A 121 1.82 -5.50 -17.76
CA VAL A 121 2.27 -4.73 -16.59
C VAL A 121 1.90 -3.25 -16.70
N GLN A 122 1.95 -2.69 -17.92
CA GLN A 122 1.60 -1.29 -18.19
C GLN A 122 0.13 -1.00 -17.87
N ASP A 123 -0.79 -1.88 -18.27
CA ASP A 123 -2.22 -1.75 -17.99
C ASP A 123 -2.50 -1.95 -16.50
N LEU A 124 -1.80 -2.90 -15.88
CA LEU A 124 -1.89 -3.14 -14.44
C LEU A 124 -1.46 -1.92 -13.63
N LEU A 125 -0.40 -1.21 -14.05
CA LEU A 125 0.09 -0.01 -13.37
C LEU A 125 -0.97 1.09 -13.27
N PHE A 126 -1.81 1.29 -14.29
CA PHE A 126 -2.91 2.25 -14.22
C PHE A 126 -3.90 1.89 -13.11
N VAL A 127 -4.34 0.62 -13.08
CA VAL A 127 -5.28 0.13 -12.05
C VAL A 127 -4.67 0.21 -10.65
N LEU A 128 -3.38 -0.12 -10.51
CA LEU A 128 -2.67 -0.03 -9.24
C LEU A 128 -2.57 1.41 -8.74
N ASN A 129 -2.27 2.36 -9.63
CA ASN A 129 -2.19 3.77 -9.29
C ASN A 129 -3.54 4.31 -8.81
N ASP A 130 -4.62 4.00 -9.52
CA ASP A 130 -5.98 4.39 -9.10
C ASP A 130 -6.34 3.80 -7.74
N LEU A 131 -6.01 2.52 -7.52
CA LEU A 131 -6.28 1.86 -6.25
C LEU A 131 -5.47 2.46 -5.09
N ALA A 132 -4.19 2.77 -5.32
CA ALA A 132 -3.37 3.45 -4.32
C ALA A 132 -3.86 4.87 -4.05
N LEU A 133 -4.28 5.61 -5.08
CA LEU A 133 -4.90 6.93 -4.94
C LEU A 133 -6.13 6.84 -4.05
N ASP A 134 -7.03 5.91 -4.31
CA ASP A 134 -8.25 5.75 -3.52
C ASP A 134 -7.98 5.42 -2.04
N VAL A 135 -6.92 4.67 -1.75
CA VAL A 135 -6.51 4.38 -0.36
C VAL A 135 -5.88 5.60 0.29
N VAL A 136 -4.94 6.25 -0.39
CA VAL A 136 -4.13 7.34 0.16
C VAL A 136 -4.93 8.65 0.27
N ASN A 137 -5.83 8.93 -0.67
CA ASN A 137 -6.70 10.12 -0.66
C ASN A 137 -7.69 10.13 0.51
N GLN A 138 -8.00 8.98 1.12
CA GLN A 138 -8.82 8.98 2.33
C GLN A 138 -8.16 9.72 3.50
N GLY A 139 -6.82 9.78 3.53
CA GLY A 139 -6.03 10.60 4.47
C GLY A 139 -5.70 12.00 3.95
N GLY A 140 -6.38 12.49 2.90
CA GLY A 140 -6.19 13.83 2.36
C GLY A 140 -4.87 14.06 1.60
N VAL A 141 -4.09 13.00 1.35
CA VAL A 141 -2.80 13.08 0.68
C VAL A 141 -3.01 13.23 -0.83
N ARG A 142 -2.68 14.42 -1.37
CA ARG A 142 -2.97 14.78 -2.77
C ARG A 142 -1.88 14.42 -3.80
N ASN A 143 -0.72 13.92 -3.36
CA ASN A 143 0.43 13.61 -4.24
C ASN A 143 0.95 12.19 -3.96
N LEU A 144 0.84 11.27 -4.93
CA LEU A 144 1.56 9.99 -4.92
C LEU A 144 2.97 10.16 -5.50
N ARG A 145 3.89 9.27 -5.09
CA ARG A 145 5.10 9.01 -5.89
C ARG A 145 4.72 7.99 -6.95
N VAL A 146 4.91 8.31 -8.22
CA VAL A 146 4.59 7.42 -9.35
C VAL A 146 5.20 6.03 -9.09
N MET A 147 4.36 5.01 -8.93
CA MET A 147 4.78 3.65 -8.65
C MET A 147 5.52 3.08 -9.87
N SER A 148 6.85 2.96 -9.79
CA SER A 148 7.62 2.12 -10.70
C SER A 148 7.75 0.73 -10.11
N ILE A 149 7.11 -0.28 -10.70
CA ILE A 149 7.46 -1.67 -10.44
C ILE A 149 8.89 -1.85 -10.94
N ALA A 150 9.80 -2.29 -10.06
CA ALA A 150 11.15 -2.66 -10.46
C ALA A 150 11.07 -3.76 -11.51
N ALA A 151 11.22 -3.39 -12.78
CA ALA A 151 11.49 -4.32 -13.84
C ALA A 151 12.85 -4.98 -13.55
N ASP A 152 12.91 -6.28 -13.84
CA ASP A 152 14.01 -7.17 -13.52
C ASP A 152 15.39 -6.56 -13.80
N ARG A 153 16.32 -6.80 -12.86
CA ARG A 153 17.74 -6.73 -13.16
C ARG A 153 18.02 -7.82 -14.21
N GLU A 154 18.11 -7.44 -15.47
CA GLU A 154 18.90 -8.20 -16.43
C GLU A 154 20.38 -7.93 -16.12
N ASP A 155 20.99 -8.90 -15.44
CA ASP A 155 22.46 -9.01 -15.39
C ASP A 155 22.94 -9.24 -16.83
N THR A 156 23.67 -8.26 -17.37
CA THR A 156 24.59 -8.44 -18.51
C THR A 156 26.02 -8.54 -18.00
#